data_AF-D1FPQ7-F1
#
_entry.id   AF-D1FPQ7-F1
#
_cell.length_a   1.000
_cell.length_b   1.000
_cell.length_c   1.000
_cell.angle_alpha   90.00
_cell.angle_beta   90.00
_cell.angle_gamma   90.00
#
_symmetry.space_group_name_H-M   'P 1'
#
loop_
_entity.id
_entity.type
_entity.pdbx_description
1 polymer ?
#
loop_
_entity_poly.entity_id
_entity_poly.type
_entity_poly.pdbx_seq_one_letter_code
_entity_poly.pdbx_strand_id
1 'polypeptide(L)'
;TIKQQLKLVKRRLPQDISITKCKLSQNTLQNLKNTVEALSKIMNVLFMVSKGVLHLVTVNTETDVSITHEKLWEILSNACEKVYETDDRGPSQNIRDVLIATNTDMSQLAQYLLENEHEIMAAPSEKDKTAPPIVLRAQAVKKQLEETKTLTATLENREAEIRQLKLEKKLKQNELSEMQIRKDLAEKKLSVLQQDYETNVTKLQKQYEDVSEQLKKKEKEFEDTLDHLQNDIDSLEEERSSMRVKLKAYGTKTDFKSTVLQITAGSPFIAQELTLLKKAFNDERSE
;
A
#
# COMPACT_ATOMS: atom_id res chain seq x y z
N THR A 1 -36.24 32.69 19.94
CA THR A 1 -37.15 31.66 19.40
C THR A 1 -37.03 30.33 20.16
N ILE A 2 -35.92 29.58 20.08
CA ILE A 2 -35.75 28.28 20.79
C ILE A 2 -35.99 28.39 22.30
N LYS A 3 -35.40 29.37 22.98
CA LYS A 3 -35.60 29.59 24.43
C LYS A 3 -37.07 29.81 24.81
N GLN A 4 -37.86 30.45 23.95
CA GLN A 4 -39.29 30.63 24.19
C GLN A 4 -40.04 29.30 24.03
N GLN A 5 -39.71 28.51 23.00
CA GLN A 5 -40.28 27.17 22.83
C GLN A 5 -39.97 26.25 24.01
N LEU A 6 -38.73 26.26 24.50
CA LEU A 6 -38.32 25.50 25.69
C LEU A 6 -39.09 25.92 26.95
N LYS A 7 -39.39 27.22 27.12
CA LYS A 7 -40.24 27.68 28.23
C LYS A 7 -41.68 27.16 28.09
N LEU A 8 -42.23 27.14 26.88
CA LEU A 8 -43.57 26.61 26.61
C LEU A 8 -43.64 25.11 26.89
N VAL A 9 -42.68 24.34 26.38
CA VAL A 9 -42.53 22.91 26.66
C VAL A 9 -42.43 22.67 28.17
N LYS A 10 -41.52 23.37 28.86
CA LYS A 10 -41.34 23.22 30.32
C LYS A 10 -42.62 23.52 31.11
N ARG A 11 -43.40 24.53 30.70
CA ARG A 11 -44.66 24.90 31.37
C ARG A 11 -45.74 23.83 31.19
N ARG A 12 -45.79 23.18 30.04
CA ARG A 12 -46.82 22.20 29.67
C ARG A 12 -46.49 20.77 30.07
N LEU A 13 -45.21 20.48 30.34
CA LEU A 13 -44.82 19.20 30.88
C LEU A 13 -45.31 19.05 32.33
N PRO A 14 -45.84 17.89 32.70
CA PRO A 14 -46.19 17.61 34.09
C PRO A 14 -44.96 17.75 35.01
N GLN A 15 -45.07 18.49 36.10
CA GLN A 15 -43.96 18.71 37.03
C GLN A 15 -43.75 17.55 38.01
N ASP A 16 -44.80 16.75 38.25
CA ASP A 16 -44.86 15.74 39.32
C ASP A 16 -45.18 14.32 38.81
N ILE A 17 -45.14 14.13 37.49
CA ILE A 17 -45.60 12.90 36.83
C ILE A 17 -44.53 12.42 35.85
N SER A 18 -44.33 11.11 35.77
CA SER A 18 -43.49 10.50 34.74
C SER A 18 -43.90 10.98 33.33
N ILE A 19 -42.91 11.41 32.55
CA ILE A 19 -43.02 11.87 31.15
C ILE A 19 -43.74 10.84 30.25
N THR A 20 -43.81 9.58 30.68
CA THR A 20 -44.60 8.51 30.07
C THR A 20 -46.10 8.83 29.94
N LYS A 21 -46.66 9.74 30.76
CA LYS A 21 -48.06 10.17 30.63
C LYS A 21 -48.32 11.13 29.45
N CYS A 22 -47.28 11.71 28.86
CA CYS A 22 -47.42 12.60 27.71
C CYS A 22 -47.71 11.86 26.38
N LYS A 23 -47.71 10.52 26.38
CA LYS A 23 -47.97 9.65 25.19
C LYS A 23 -47.23 10.11 23.92
N LEU A 24 -46.01 10.60 24.08
CA LEU A 24 -45.19 11.07 22.96
C LEU A 24 -44.96 9.91 21.97
N SER A 25 -45.12 10.20 20.68
CA SER A 25 -44.86 9.21 19.64
C SER A 25 -43.40 8.75 19.68
N GLN A 26 -43.16 7.51 19.25
CA GLN A 26 -41.80 6.97 19.16
C GLN A 26 -40.90 7.82 18.23
N ASN A 27 -41.48 8.41 17.19
CA ASN A 27 -40.80 9.34 16.28
C ASN A 27 -40.39 10.63 17.00
N THR A 28 -41.27 11.21 17.81
CA THR A 28 -40.95 12.42 18.61
C THR A 28 -39.82 12.13 19.58
N LEU A 29 -39.84 10.98 20.26
CA LEU A 29 -38.77 10.58 21.17
C LEU A 29 -37.44 10.37 20.45
N GLN A 30 -37.46 9.77 19.26
CA GLN A 30 -36.26 9.58 18.46
C GLN A 30 -35.70 10.91 17.94
N ASN A 31 -36.57 11.81 17.47
CA ASN A 31 -36.16 13.15 17.05
C ASN A 31 -35.48 13.89 18.20
N LEU A 32 -36.06 13.87 19.40
CA LEU A 32 -35.46 14.50 20.58
C LEU A 32 -34.08 13.93 20.92
N LYS A 33 -33.86 12.61 20.79
CA LYS A 33 -32.54 11.99 20.96
C LYS A 33 -31.55 12.52 19.92
N ASN A 34 -31.97 12.54 18.65
CA ASN A 34 -31.14 13.07 17.56
C ASN A 34 -30.81 14.56 17.77
N THR A 35 -31.76 15.38 18.25
CA THR A 35 -31.53 16.78 18.60
C THR A 35 -30.47 16.91 19.71
N VAL A 36 -30.54 16.07 20.75
CA VAL A 36 -29.56 16.05 21.85
C VAL A 36 -28.17 15.69 21.34
N GLU A 37 -28.06 14.67 20.50
CA GLU A 37 -26.78 14.27 19.89
C GLU A 37 -26.20 15.39 19.02
N ALA A 38 -27.02 16.02 18.18
CA ALA A 38 -26.62 17.13 17.32
C ALA A 38 -26.17 18.36 18.12
N LEU A 39 -26.89 18.73 19.19
CA LEU A 39 -26.50 19.80 20.10
C LEU A 39 -25.21 19.46 20.87
N SER A 40 -25.02 18.19 21.22
CA SER A 40 -23.79 17.72 21.89
C SER A 40 -22.58 17.86 20.98
N LYS A 41 -22.72 17.58 19.68
CA LYS A 41 -21.66 17.85 18.68
C LYS A 41 -21.26 19.32 18.66
N ILE A 42 -22.22 20.25 18.61
CA ILE A 42 -21.92 21.69 18.68
C ILE A 42 -21.24 22.06 20.00
N MET A 43 -21.71 21.52 21.12
CA MET A 43 -21.10 21.78 22.42
C MET A 43 -19.64 21.33 22.46
N ASN A 44 -19.33 20.18 21.85
CA ASN A 44 -17.96 19.68 21.71
C ASN A 44 -17.10 20.58 20.81
N VAL A 45 -17.65 21.08 19.69
CA VAL A 45 -16.94 22.07 18.84
C VAL A 45 -16.62 23.32 19.65
N LEU A 46 -17.60 23.90 20.34
CA LEU A 46 -17.39 25.10 21.15
C LEU A 46 -16.38 24.86 22.26
N PHE A 47 -16.41 23.70 22.91
CA PHE A 47 -15.41 23.31 23.92
C PHE A 47 -14.00 23.22 23.34
N MET A 48 -13.82 22.60 22.17
CA MET A 48 -12.53 22.53 21.48
C MET A 48 -12.01 23.92 21.10
N VAL A 49 -12.90 24.80 20.62
CA VAL A 49 -12.56 26.19 20.30
C VAL A 49 -12.16 26.94 21.56
N SER A 50 -12.91 26.85 22.66
CA SER A 50 -12.54 27.48 23.93
C SER A 50 -11.18 27.00 24.43
N LYS A 51 -10.88 25.69 24.30
CA LYS A 51 -9.58 25.13 24.66
C LYS A 51 -8.46 25.66 23.76
N GLY A 52 -8.69 25.76 22.45
CA GLY A 52 -7.72 26.29 21.49
C GLY A 52 -7.43 27.77 21.72
N VAL A 53 -8.48 28.56 21.97
CA VAL A 53 -8.40 29.98 22.34
C VAL A 53 -7.62 30.15 23.64
N LEU A 54 -7.95 29.39 24.68
CA LEU A 54 -7.24 29.45 25.97
C LEU A 54 -5.75 29.13 25.81
N HIS A 55 -5.42 28.12 25.01
CA HIS A 55 -4.03 27.76 24.73
C HIS A 55 -3.26 28.92 24.07
N LEU A 56 -3.85 29.55 23.05
CA LEU A 56 -3.24 30.70 22.36
C LEU A 56 -3.01 31.89 23.29
N VAL A 57 -3.98 32.19 24.15
CA VAL A 57 -3.83 33.26 25.16
C VAL A 57 -2.75 32.92 26.18
N THR A 58 -2.64 31.65 26.58
CA THR A 58 -1.69 31.23 27.64
C THR A 58 -0.24 31.17 27.15
N VAL A 59 -0.02 30.77 25.89
CA VAL A 59 1.33 30.65 25.31
C VAL A 59 1.89 32.02 24.92
N ASN A 60 1.03 33.00 24.70
CA ASN A 60 1.46 34.33 24.33
C ASN A 60 1.81 35.15 25.58
N THR A 61 3.06 35.59 25.68
CA THR A 61 3.60 36.30 26.87
C THR A 61 3.31 37.80 26.86
N GLU A 62 2.69 38.31 25.79
CA GLU A 62 2.27 39.70 25.68
C GLU A 62 0.90 39.91 26.35
N THR A 63 0.74 41.00 27.11
CA THR A 63 -0.45 41.25 27.93
C THR A 63 -1.68 41.75 27.15
N ASP A 64 -1.53 42.10 25.86
CA ASP A 64 -2.58 42.69 25.01
C ASP A 64 -2.91 41.81 23.78
N VAL A 65 -3.00 40.50 23.98
CA VAL A 65 -3.21 39.56 22.86
C VAL A 65 -4.69 39.47 22.53
N SER A 66 -5.08 40.14 21.44
CA SER A 66 -6.34 39.90 20.76
C SER A 66 -6.20 38.78 19.74
N ILE A 67 -7.19 37.89 19.68
CA ILE A 67 -7.23 36.82 18.68
C ILE A 67 -7.84 37.40 17.41
N THR A 68 -7.10 37.32 16.30
CA THR A 68 -7.60 37.78 15.01
C THR A 68 -8.78 36.93 14.54
N HIS A 69 -9.66 37.53 13.75
CA HIS A 69 -10.83 36.84 13.21
C HIS A 69 -10.42 35.61 12.39
N GLU A 70 -9.38 35.73 11.58
CA GLU A 70 -8.84 34.65 10.74
C GLU A 70 -8.39 33.47 11.60
N LYS A 71 -7.69 33.75 12.72
CA LYS A 71 -7.19 32.69 13.58
C LYS A 71 -8.30 32.00 14.36
N LEU A 72 -9.30 32.77 14.82
CA LEU A 72 -10.48 32.21 15.45
C LEU A 72 -11.28 31.32 14.48
N TRP A 73 -11.41 31.77 13.23
CA TRP A 73 -12.09 31.03 12.17
C TRP A 73 -11.38 29.71 11.82
N GLU A 74 -10.04 29.72 11.78
CA GLU A 74 -9.22 28.52 11.56
C GLU A 74 -9.43 27.49 12.69
N ILE A 75 -9.39 27.92 13.95
CA ILE A 75 -9.61 27.03 15.11
C ILE A 75 -11.02 26.44 15.07
N LEU A 76 -12.02 27.26 14.74
CA LEU A 76 -13.40 26.83 14.62
C LEU A 76 -13.59 25.82 13.49
N SER A 77 -12.97 26.05 12.33
CA SER A 77 -13.00 25.12 11.19
C SER A 77 -12.34 23.78 11.54
N ASN A 78 -11.16 23.81 12.15
CA ASN A 78 -10.46 22.60 12.60
C ASN A 78 -11.25 21.83 13.68
N ALA A 79 -11.98 22.53 14.55
CA ALA A 79 -12.84 21.90 15.55
C ALA A 79 -14.07 21.25 14.91
N CYS A 80 -14.66 21.87 13.89
CA CYS A 80 -15.75 21.29 13.11
C CYS A 80 -15.31 20.04 12.37
N GLU A 81 -14.19 20.08 11.65
CA GLU A 81 -13.65 18.94 10.91
C GLU A 81 -13.41 17.74 11.84
N LYS A 82 -12.87 17.97 13.04
CA LYS A 82 -12.65 16.92 14.04
C LYS A 82 -13.92 16.30 14.62
N VAL A 83 -15.02 17.04 14.68
CA VAL A 83 -16.27 16.57 15.32
C VAL A 83 -17.24 15.99 14.29
N TYR A 84 -17.26 16.54 13.09
CA TYR A 84 -18.18 16.17 12.02
C TYR A 84 -17.53 15.24 10.98
N GLU A 85 -16.20 15.20 10.89
CA GLU A 85 -15.44 14.32 9.99
C GLU A 85 -15.98 14.40 8.55
N THR A 86 -16.53 13.29 8.03
CA THR A 86 -17.07 13.21 6.66
C THR A 86 -18.35 14.03 6.44
N ASP A 87 -19.05 14.42 7.52
CA ASP A 87 -20.30 15.19 7.46
C ASP A 87 -20.08 16.70 7.59
N ASP A 88 -18.83 17.17 7.63
CA ASP A 88 -18.51 18.58 7.83
C ASP A 88 -18.90 19.44 6.61
N ARG A 89 -19.78 20.43 6.84
CA ARG A 89 -20.15 21.46 5.85
C ARG A 89 -19.62 22.85 6.22
N GLY A 90 -18.71 22.89 7.18
CA GLY A 90 -18.11 24.09 7.73
C GLY A 90 -18.91 24.68 8.89
N PRO A 91 -18.27 25.55 9.70
CA PRO A 91 -18.84 26.02 10.96
C PRO A 91 -20.20 26.72 10.84
N SER A 92 -20.33 27.63 9.87
CA SER A 92 -21.58 28.38 9.65
C SER A 92 -22.75 27.44 9.37
N GLN A 93 -22.55 26.47 8.48
CA GLN A 93 -23.63 25.61 8.02
C GLN A 93 -23.99 24.58 9.09
N ASN A 94 -23.01 23.94 9.72
CA ASN A 94 -23.24 22.96 10.78
C ASN A 94 -24.00 23.59 11.96
N ILE A 95 -23.57 24.76 12.43
CA ILE A 95 -24.22 25.43 13.56
C ILE A 95 -25.64 25.86 13.17
N ARG A 96 -25.81 26.43 11.98
CA ARG A 96 -27.11 26.89 11.49
C ARG A 96 -28.11 25.73 11.37
N ASP A 97 -27.71 24.63 10.76
CA ASP A 97 -28.60 23.49 10.49
C ASP A 97 -29.10 22.85 11.78
N VAL A 98 -28.22 22.65 12.77
CA VAL A 98 -28.61 22.11 14.07
C VAL A 98 -29.55 23.07 14.81
N LEU A 99 -29.29 24.38 14.77
CA LEU A 99 -30.16 25.36 15.43
C LEU A 99 -31.55 25.45 14.76
N ILE A 100 -31.60 25.36 13.43
CA ILE A 100 -32.87 25.30 12.69
C ILE A 100 -33.63 24.02 13.04
N ALA A 101 -32.98 22.86 12.97
CA ALA A 101 -33.58 21.58 13.32
C ALA A 101 -34.10 21.59 14.77
N THR A 102 -33.28 22.03 15.72
CA THR A 102 -33.66 22.18 17.13
C THR A 102 -34.88 23.08 17.29
N ASN A 103 -34.93 24.22 16.59
CA ASN A 103 -36.08 25.11 16.67
C ASN A 103 -37.36 24.47 16.11
N THR A 104 -37.25 23.72 15.03
CA THR A 104 -38.36 22.96 14.44
C THR A 104 -38.86 21.89 15.41
N ASP A 105 -37.97 21.05 15.93
CA ASP A 105 -38.30 19.96 16.86
C ASP A 105 -38.96 20.50 18.14
N MET A 106 -38.39 21.55 18.73
CA MET A 106 -38.96 22.18 19.92
C MET A 106 -40.31 22.84 19.67
N SER A 107 -40.53 23.40 18.47
CA SER A 107 -41.82 24.00 18.09
C SER A 107 -42.88 22.92 17.89
N GLN A 108 -42.54 21.81 17.24
CA GLN A 108 -43.42 20.66 17.08
C GLN A 108 -43.78 20.03 18.43
N LEU A 109 -42.81 19.87 19.34
CA LEU A 109 -43.07 19.38 20.68
C LEU A 109 -43.97 20.34 21.48
N ALA A 110 -43.71 21.65 21.42
CA ALA A 110 -44.52 22.65 22.10
C ALA A 110 -45.97 22.63 21.59
N GLN A 111 -46.16 22.46 20.28
CA GLN A 111 -47.48 22.38 19.64
C GLN A 111 -48.20 21.09 20.04
N TYR A 112 -47.53 19.94 20.00
CA TYR A 112 -48.10 18.67 20.45
C TYR A 112 -48.59 18.75 21.90
N LEU A 113 -47.78 19.32 22.80
CA LEU A 113 -48.14 19.50 24.20
C LEU A 113 -49.29 20.48 24.41
N LEU A 114 -49.54 21.41 23.47
CA LEU A 114 -50.69 22.31 23.50
C LEU A 114 -51.98 21.59 23.09
N GLU A 115 -51.91 20.86 21.98
CA GLU A 115 -53.06 20.14 21.42
C GLU A 115 -53.56 19.04 22.38
N ASN A 116 -52.64 18.42 23.11
CA ASN A 116 -52.93 17.33 24.04
C ASN A 116 -52.96 17.77 25.51
N GLU A 117 -52.96 19.08 25.79
CA GLU A 117 -52.88 19.61 27.16
C GLU A 117 -54.00 19.07 28.06
N HIS A 118 -55.22 19.00 27.54
CA HIS A 118 -56.37 18.47 28.26
C HIS A 118 -56.27 16.97 28.55
N GLU A 119 -55.75 16.16 27.62
CA GLU A 119 -55.56 14.72 27.85
C GLU A 119 -54.42 14.43 28.83
N ILE A 120 -53.35 15.22 28.75
CA ILE A 120 -52.19 15.12 29.65
C ILE A 120 -52.58 15.52 31.08
N MET A 121 -53.45 16.52 31.23
CA MET A 121 -53.96 17.00 32.52
C MET A 121 -55.11 16.15 33.08
N ALA A 122 -55.97 15.58 32.23
CA ALA A 122 -57.10 14.74 32.61
C ALA A 122 -56.74 13.26 32.79
N ALA A 123 -55.53 12.85 32.39
CA ALA A 123 -54.99 11.54 32.74
C ALA A 123 -55.09 11.38 34.26
N PRO A 124 -55.84 10.38 34.77
CA PRO A 124 -56.05 10.26 36.19
C PRO A 124 -54.69 10.29 36.89
N SER A 125 -54.55 11.15 37.90
CA SER A 125 -53.64 10.83 38.97
C SER A 125 -54.17 9.51 39.51
N GLU A 126 -53.62 8.40 39.06
CA GLU A 126 -53.63 7.20 39.87
C GLU A 126 -52.94 7.63 41.16
N LYS A 127 -53.75 8.14 42.10
CA LYS A 127 -53.54 7.91 43.51
C LYS A 127 -53.66 6.41 43.62
N ASP A 128 -52.56 5.76 43.25
CA ASP A 128 -52.40 4.34 43.36
C ASP A 128 -52.84 3.98 44.76
N LYS A 129 -53.63 2.92 44.86
CA LYS A 129 -53.49 2.02 46.00
C LYS A 129 -52.03 1.59 45.97
N THR A 130 -51.16 2.41 46.56
CA THR A 130 -49.73 2.18 46.57
C THR A 130 -49.56 0.80 47.17
N ALA A 131 -49.08 -0.13 46.34
CA ALA A 131 -48.82 -1.48 46.79
C ALA A 131 -47.97 -1.34 48.05
N PRO A 132 -48.36 -1.99 49.17
CA PRO A 132 -47.73 -1.74 50.45
C PRO A 132 -46.20 -1.84 50.31
N PRO A 133 -45.41 -1.00 51.01
CA PRO A 133 -43.97 -0.85 50.73
C PRO A 133 -43.19 -2.17 50.63
N ILE A 134 -43.65 -3.21 51.34
CA ILE A 134 -43.10 -4.56 51.26
C ILE A 134 -43.27 -5.22 49.88
N VAL A 135 -44.39 -5.01 49.20
CA VAL A 135 -44.67 -5.53 47.84
C VAL A 135 -43.80 -4.82 46.82
N LEU A 136 -43.64 -3.49 46.94
CA LEU A 136 -42.73 -2.72 46.06
C LEU A 136 -41.27 -3.16 46.24
N ARG A 137 -40.83 -3.37 47.49
CA ARG A 137 -39.49 -3.93 47.76
C ARG A 137 -39.33 -5.34 47.20
N ALA A 138 -40.33 -6.21 47.37
CA ALA A 138 -40.30 -7.57 46.82
C ALA A 138 -40.25 -7.57 45.28
N GLN A 139 -41.01 -6.70 44.61
CA GLN A 139 -40.95 -6.53 43.16
C GLN A 139 -39.60 -5.98 42.69
N ALA A 140 -39.02 -5.02 43.41
CA ALA A 140 -37.69 -4.48 43.11
C ALA A 140 -36.61 -5.54 43.24
N VAL A 141 -36.63 -6.36 44.30
CA VAL A 141 -35.70 -7.48 44.49
C VAL A 141 -35.89 -8.54 43.40
N LYS A 142 -37.13 -8.87 43.04
CA LYS A 142 -37.40 -9.82 41.95
C LYS A 142 -36.84 -9.32 40.62
N LYS A 143 -37.05 -8.05 40.30
CA LYS A 143 -36.52 -7.40 39.09
C LYS A 143 -34.98 -7.40 39.09
N GLN A 144 -34.35 -7.02 40.21
CA GLN A 144 -32.90 -7.07 40.35
C GLN A 144 -32.34 -8.49 40.20
N LEU A 145 -33.05 -9.51 40.70
CA LEU A 145 -32.65 -10.91 40.54
C LEU A 145 -32.72 -11.33 39.07
N GLU A 146 -33.78 -10.96 38.35
CA GLU A 146 -33.93 -11.23 36.92
C GLU A 146 -32.85 -10.51 36.10
N GLU A 147 -32.58 -9.22 36.38
CA GLU A 147 -31.49 -8.46 35.77
C GLU A 147 -30.11 -9.04 36.08
N THR A 148 -29.89 -9.51 37.31
CA THR A 148 -28.62 -10.17 37.67
C THR A 148 -28.45 -11.47 36.89
N LYS A 149 -29.51 -12.29 36.75
CA LYS A 149 -29.44 -13.54 35.97
C LYS A 149 -29.10 -13.28 34.50
N THR A 150 -29.71 -12.26 33.88
CA THR A 150 -29.40 -11.91 32.50
C THR A 150 -27.97 -11.39 32.35
N LEU A 151 -27.50 -10.56 33.29
CA LEU A 151 -26.11 -10.10 33.31
C LEU A 151 -25.10 -11.24 33.53
N THR A 152 -25.40 -12.22 34.39
CA THR A 152 -24.54 -13.40 34.57
C THR A 152 -24.46 -14.21 33.28
N ALA A 153 -25.60 -14.47 32.62
CA ALA A 153 -25.62 -15.20 31.36
C ALA A 153 -24.88 -14.47 30.21
N THR A 154 -24.98 -13.13 30.14
CA THR A 154 -24.22 -12.37 29.15
C THR A 154 -22.73 -12.39 29.45
N LEU A 155 -22.33 -12.33 30.72
CA LEU A 155 -20.93 -12.39 31.13
C LEU A 155 -20.30 -13.75 30.80
N GLU A 156 -20.99 -14.86 31.09
CA GLU A 156 -20.54 -16.22 30.74
C GLU A 156 -20.34 -16.38 29.22
N ASN A 157 -21.27 -15.85 28.42
CA ASN A 157 -21.14 -15.86 26.95
C ASN A 157 -19.93 -15.04 26.47
N ARG A 158 -19.70 -13.86 27.04
CA ARG A 158 -18.52 -13.05 26.71
C ARG A 158 -17.22 -13.72 27.13
N GLU A 159 -17.19 -14.43 28.26
CA GLU A 159 -16.02 -15.21 28.67
C GLU A 159 -15.74 -16.39 27.74
N ALA A 160 -16.78 -17.05 27.21
CA ALA A 160 -16.63 -18.10 26.20
C ALA A 160 -16.07 -17.54 24.89
N GLU A 161 -16.58 -16.40 24.43
CA GLU A 161 -16.09 -15.69 23.24
C GLU A 161 -14.62 -15.28 23.41
N ILE A 162 -14.24 -14.71 24.55
CA ILE A 162 -12.84 -14.36 24.86
C ILE A 162 -11.94 -15.60 24.82
N ARG A 163 -12.39 -16.74 25.36
CA ARG A 163 -11.62 -17.99 25.31
C ARG A 163 -11.42 -18.48 23.88
N GLN A 164 -12.47 -18.40 23.05
CA GLN A 164 -12.38 -18.77 21.64
C GLN A 164 -11.44 -17.84 20.87
N LEU A 165 -11.56 -16.53 21.04
CA LEU A 165 -10.68 -15.53 20.39
C LEU A 165 -9.22 -15.72 20.81
N LYS A 166 -8.94 -16.09 22.07
CA LYS A 166 -7.58 -16.41 22.53
C LYS A 166 -7.01 -17.65 21.83
N LEU A 167 -7.84 -18.69 21.62
CA LEU A 167 -7.43 -19.90 20.91
C LEU A 167 -7.13 -19.58 19.43
N GLU A 168 -8.03 -18.85 18.78
CA GLU A 168 -7.86 -18.44 17.38
C GLU A 168 -6.62 -17.56 17.20
N LYS A 169 -6.40 -16.60 18.10
CA LYS A 169 -5.17 -15.79 18.12
C LYS A 169 -3.91 -16.65 18.21
N LYS A 170 -3.90 -17.67 19.08
CA LYS A 170 -2.75 -18.57 19.23
C LYS A 170 -2.51 -19.38 17.96
N LEU A 171 -3.57 -19.88 17.32
CA LEU A 171 -3.46 -20.59 16.03
C LEU A 171 -2.91 -19.68 14.93
N LYS A 172 -3.43 -18.45 14.82
CA LYS A 172 -2.93 -17.47 13.85
C LYS A 172 -1.49 -17.04 14.11
N GLN A 173 -1.09 -16.93 15.37
CA GLN A 173 0.31 -16.66 15.72
C GLN A 173 1.24 -17.80 15.31
N ASN A 174 0.82 -19.05 15.49
CA ASN A 174 1.60 -20.22 15.05
C ASN A 174 1.71 -20.28 13.52
N GLU A 175 0.61 -20.04 12.80
CA GLU A 175 0.59 -19.98 11.33
C GLU A 175 1.54 -18.90 10.81
N LEU A 176 1.51 -17.71 11.40
CA LEU A 176 2.41 -16.61 11.03
C LEU A 176 3.88 -16.95 11.32
N SER A 177 4.18 -17.59 12.45
CA SER A 177 5.52 -18.06 12.77
C SER A 177 6.03 -19.08 11.76
N GLU A 178 5.17 -20.01 11.30
CA GLU A 178 5.53 -21.00 10.29
C GLU A 178 5.79 -20.33 8.93
N MET A 179 4.92 -19.40 8.51
CA MET A 179 5.11 -18.64 7.28
C MET A 179 6.42 -17.82 7.32
N GLN A 180 6.77 -17.24 8.46
CA GLN A 180 8.02 -16.51 8.61
C GLN A 180 9.23 -17.43 8.41
N ILE A 181 9.25 -18.62 9.04
CA ILE A 181 10.32 -19.60 8.84
C ILE A 181 10.43 -20.02 7.36
N ARG A 182 9.29 -20.26 6.69
CA ARG A 182 9.27 -20.61 5.26
C ARG A 182 9.83 -19.47 4.40
N LYS A 183 9.48 -18.23 4.70
CA LYS A 183 10.00 -17.03 4.04
C LYS A 183 11.52 -16.94 4.21
N ASP A 184 12.02 -17.03 5.44
CA ASP A 184 13.45 -16.91 5.74
C ASP A 184 14.26 -18.02 5.03
N LEU A 185 13.72 -19.24 4.95
CA LEU A 185 14.33 -20.33 4.20
C LEU A 185 14.36 -20.06 2.69
N ALA A 186 13.29 -19.49 2.13
CA ALA A 186 13.24 -19.13 0.72
C ALA A 186 14.21 -18.00 0.38
N GLU A 187 14.31 -16.98 1.23
CA GLU A 187 15.27 -15.88 1.10
C GLU A 187 16.71 -16.40 1.16
N LYS A 188 17.01 -17.32 2.08
CA LYS A 188 18.33 -17.95 2.16
C LYS A 188 18.66 -18.76 0.91
N LYS A 189 17.71 -19.52 0.37
CA LYS A 189 17.89 -20.27 -0.88
C LYS A 189 18.13 -19.33 -2.06
N LEU A 190 17.37 -18.23 -2.14
CA LEU A 190 17.53 -17.22 -3.18
C LEU A 190 18.92 -16.58 -3.11
N SER A 191 19.39 -16.23 -1.90
CA SER A 191 20.72 -15.65 -1.70
C SER A 191 21.84 -16.59 -2.15
N VAL A 192 21.74 -17.89 -1.85
CA VAL A 192 22.71 -18.89 -2.34
C VAL A 192 22.67 -18.99 -3.86
N LEU A 193 21.47 -19.10 -4.46
CA LEU A 193 21.32 -19.19 -5.90
C LEU A 193 21.86 -17.94 -6.63
N GLN A 194 21.65 -16.76 -6.04
CA GLN A 194 22.18 -15.51 -6.56
C GLN A 194 23.72 -15.51 -6.53
N GLN A 195 24.33 -15.94 -5.42
CA GLN A 195 25.78 -16.04 -5.32
C GLN A 195 26.37 -17.04 -6.33
N ASP A 196 25.72 -18.19 -6.52
CA ASP A 196 26.12 -19.19 -7.50
C ASP A 196 26.01 -18.64 -8.93
N TYR A 197 24.92 -17.90 -9.22
CA TYR A 197 24.72 -17.25 -10.51
C TYR A 197 25.79 -16.19 -10.78
N GLU A 198 26.06 -15.30 -9.82
CA GLU A 198 27.12 -14.29 -9.91
C GLU A 198 28.48 -14.94 -10.18
N THR A 199 28.82 -16.01 -9.44
CA THR A 199 30.07 -16.75 -9.64
C THR A 199 30.16 -17.36 -11.05
N ASN A 200 29.06 -17.93 -11.54
CA ASN A 200 29.02 -18.53 -12.87
C ASN A 200 29.12 -17.47 -13.98
N VAL A 201 28.47 -16.31 -13.80
CA VAL A 201 28.57 -15.18 -14.73
C VAL A 201 30.01 -14.68 -14.79
N THR A 202 30.68 -14.48 -13.65
CA THR A 202 32.09 -14.07 -13.62
C THR A 202 32.99 -15.10 -14.32
N LYS A 203 32.74 -16.39 -14.10
CA LYS A 203 33.49 -17.47 -14.78
C LYS A 203 33.30 -17.44 -16.30
N LEU A 204 32.06 -17.28 -16.76
CA LEU A 204 31.75 -17.20 -18.20
C LEU A 204 32.33 -15.95 -18.83
N GLN A 205 32.28 -14.79 -18.16
CA GLN A 205 32.90 -13.55 -18.61
C GLN A 205 34.42 -13.73 -18.79
N LYS A 206 35.10 -14.33 -17.81
CA LYS A 206 36.53 -14.62 -17.92
C LYS A 206 36.85 -15.55 -19.09
N GLN A 207 36.09 -16.64 -19.24
CA GLN A 207 36.27 -17.55 -20.39
C GLN A 207 36.05 -16.85 -21.73
N TYR A 208 35.05 -15.96 -21.81
CA TYR A 208 34.79 -15.17 -22.99
C TYR A 208 35.94 -14.20 -23.30
N GLU A 209 36.48 -13.51 -22.29
CA GLU A 209 37.64 -12.64 -22.42
C GLU A 209 38.88 -13.42 -22.90
N ASP A 210 39.18 -14.56 -22.29
CA ASP A 210 40.30 -15.42 -22.65
C ASP A 210 40.20 -15.89 -24.12
N VAL A 211 39.01 -16.33 -24.56
CA VAL A 211 38.77 -16.76 -25.96
C VAL A 211 38.85 -15.57 -26.92
N SER A 212 38.30 -14.41 -26.55
CA SER A 212 38.36 -13.19 -27.35
C SER A 212 39.81 -12.71 -27.56
N GLU A 213 40.64 -12.78 -26.53
CA GLU A 213 42.06 -12.45 -26.64
C GLU A 213 42.81 -13.45 -27.52
N GLN A 214 42.56 -14.76 -27.35
CA GLN A 214 43.15 -15.79 -28.21
C GLN A 214 42.77 -15.61 -29.68
N LEU A 215 41.50 -15.26 -29.96
CA LEU A 215 41.03 -14.99 -31.31
C LEU A 215 41.78 -13.81 -31.93
N LYS A 216 41.87 -12.67 -31.21
CA LYS A 216 42.62 -11.49 -31.68
C LYS A 216 44.10 -11.80 -31.94
N LYS A 217 44.72 -12.61 -31.07
CA LYS A 217 46.10 -13.04 -31.27
C LYS A 217 46.25 -13.88 -32.54
N LYS A 218 45.29 -14.78 -32.79
CA LYS A 218 45.27 -15.60 -34.00
C LYS A 218 45.04 -14.77 -35.26
N GLU A 219 44.11 -13.83 -35.23
CA GLU A 219 43.88 -12.87 -36.32
C GLU A 219 45.18 -12.13 -36.66
N LYS A 220 45.90 -11.63 -35.65
CA LYS A 220 47.21 -10.98 -35.85
C LYS A 220 48.27 -11.93 -36.42
N GLU A 221 48.39 -13.15 -35.92
CA GLU A 221 49.32 -14.15 -36.47
C GLU A 221 49.02 -14.45 -37.95
N PHE A 222 47.74 -14.47 -38.34
CA PHE A 222 47.34 -14.63 -39.74
C PHE A 222 47.68 -13.41 -40.58
N GLU A 223 47.43 -12.19 -40.09
CA GLU A 223 47.83 -10.94 -40.76
C GLU A 223 49.34 -10.89 -40.99
N ASP A 224 50.15 -11.15 -39.95
CA ASP A 224 51.62 -11.17 -40.05
C ASP A 224 52.08 -12.23 -41.10
N THR A 225 51.43 -13.40 -41.13
CA THR A 225 51.73 -14.45 -42.13
C THR A 225 51.35 -14.02 -43.54
N LEU A 226 50.20 -13.36 -43.72
CA LEU A 226 49.77 -12.83 -45.02
C LEU A 226 50.74 -11.76 -45.52
N ASP A 227 51.19 -10.85 -44.66
CA ASP A 227 52.18 -9.83 -44.99
C ASP A 227 53.52 -10.47 -45.39
N HIS A 228 53.98 -11.51 -44.70
CA HIS A 228 55.17 -12.27 -45.09
C HIS A 228 55.02 -12.89 -46.48
N LEU A 229 53.90 -13.55 -46.77
CA LEU A 229 53.65 -14.14 -48.09
C LEU A 229 53.56 -13.09 -49.19
N GLN A 230 53.00 -11.91 -48.91
CA GLN A 230 52.94 -10.83 -49.89
C GLN A 230 54.34 -10.28 -50.21
N ASN A 231 55.19 -10.10 -49.19
CA ASN A 231 56.58 -9.70 -49.38
C ASN A 231 57.38 -10.73 -50.21
N ASP A 232 57.14 -12.03 -49.99
CA ASP A 232 57.75 -13.10 -50.79
C ASP A 232 57.25 -13.06 -52.25
N ILE A 233 55.96 -12.82 -52.48
CA ILE A 233 55.39 -12.63 -53.83
C ILE A 233 56.09 -11.47 -54.53
N ASP A 234 56.16 -10.30 -53.88
CA ASP A 234 56.75 -9.10 -54.47
C ASP A 234 58.24 -9.32 -54.80
N SER A 235 58.98 -9.99 -53.90
CA SER A 235 60.39 -10.36 -54.11
C SER A 235 60.55 -11.31 -55.30
N LEU A 236 59.72 -12.35 -55.39
CA LEU A 236 59.72 -13.28 -56.53
C LEU A 236 59.34 -12.60 -57.84
N GLU A 237 58.43 -11.63 -57.81
CA GLU A 237 58.06 -10.84 -58.98
C GLU A 237 59.20 -9.93 -59.43
N GLU A 238 59.93 -9.32 -58.48
CA GLU A 238 61.13 -8.54 -58.74
C GLU A 238 62.22 -9.41 -59.36
N GLU A 239 62.52 -10.58 -58.77
CA GLU A 239 63.48 -11.54 -59.31
C GLU A 239 63.08 -12.02 -60.70
N ARG A 240 61.80 -12.36 -60.92
CA ARG A 240 61.26 -12.76 -62.22
C ARG A 240 61.42 -11.62 -63.23
N SER A 241 61.14 -10.38 -62.84
CA SER A 241 61.28 -9.21 -63.72
C SER A 241 62.76 -8.97 -64.09
N SER A 242 63.66 -9.07 -63.12
CA SER A 242 65.12 -8.97 -63.28
C SER A 242 65.65 -10.06 -64.20
N MET A 243 65.21 -11.31 -64.00
CA MET A 243 65.54 -12.43 -64.89
C MET A 243 65.01 -12.24 -66.30
N ARG A 244 63.80 -11.71 -66.47
CA ARG A 244 63.25 -11.36 -67.79
C ARG A 244 64.08 -10.27 -68.47
N VAL A 245 64.56 -9.26 -67.73
CA VAL A 245 65.47 -8.22 -68.26
C VAL A 245 66.81 -8.83 -68.66
N LYS A 246 67.42 -9.67 -67.81
CA LYS A 246 68.65 -10.40 -68.12
C LYS A 246 68.46 -11.29 -69.35
N LEU A 247 67.37 -12.04 -69.46
CA LEU A 247 67.05 -12.87 -70.63
C LEU A 247 66.86 -12.03 -71.90
N LYS A 248 66.29 -10.83 -71.83
CA LYS A 248 66.26 -9.91 -73.00
C LYS A 248 67.65 -9.43 -73.38
N ALA A 249 68.53 -9.21 -72.40
CA ALA A 249 69.93 -8.86 -72.65
C ALA A 249 70.71 -10.04 -73.27
N TYR A 250 70.50 -11.27 -72.79
CA TYR A 250 71.12 -12.49 -73.32
C TYR A 250 70.50 -12.98 -74.63
N GLY A 251 69.20 -12.74 -74.86
CA GLY A 251 68.44 -13.14 -76.05
C GLY A 251 68.82 -12.42 -77.34
N THR A 252 69.86 -11.59 -77.32
CA THR A 252 70.58 -11.19 -78.53
C THR A 252 71.58 -12.25 -79.02
N LYS A 253 71.79 -13.36 -78.28
CA LYS A 253 72.51 -14.54 -78.75
C LYS A 253 71.90 -15.85 -78.20
N THR A 254 71.36 -16.64 -79.13
CA THR A 254 71.20 -18.11 -79.08
C THR A 254 69.86 -18.69 -78.61
N ASP A 255 69.33 -19.61 -79.44
CA ASP A 255 68.09 -20.39 -79.32
C ASP A 255 67.98 -21.21 -78.02
N PHE A 256 66.81 -21.14 -77.35
CA PHE A 256 66.51 -21.88 -76.13
C PHE A 256 65.16 -22.60 -76.25
N LYS A 257 65.18 -23.86 -76.67
CA LYS A 257 63.98 -24.71 -76.86
C LYS A 257 64.21 -26.09 -76.25
N SER A 258 64.31 -26.22 -74.92
CA SER A 258 64.23 -27.55 -74.24
C SER A 258 64.15 -27.57 -72.70
N THR A 259 63.38 -26.72 -72.01
CA THR A 259 63.33 -26.82 -70.52
C THR A 259 61.97 -26.58 -69.87
N VAL A 260 60.89 -26.41 -70.64
CA VAL A 260 59.56 -26.10 -70.07
C VAL A 260 58.73 -27.35 -69.70
N LEU A 261 59.20 -28.57 -69.99
CA LEU A 261 58.37 -29.79 -69.88
C LEU A 261 58.64 -30.68 -68.65
N GLN A 262 59.27 -30.18 -67.58
CA GLN A 262 59.61 -31.04 -66.43
C GLN A 262 59.16 -30.56 -65.04
N ILE A 263 58.19 -29.64 -64.94
CA ILE A 263 57.73 -29.14 -63.63
C ILE A 263 56.39 -29.76 -63.18
N THR A 264 55.65 -30.47 -64.03
CA THR A 264 54.24 -30.82 -63.74
C THR A 264 53.93 -32.24 -63.25
N ALA A 265 54.90 -33.05 -62.80
CA ALA A 265 54.59 -34.45 -62.46
C ALA A 265 55.32 -35.07 -61.24
N GLY A 266 55.90 -34.30 -60.32
CA GLY A 266 56.70 -34.91 -59.26
C GLY A 266 56.94 -34.11 -57.99
N SER A 267 55.95 -33.36 -57.48
CA SER A 267 56.08 -32.77 -56.14
C SER A 267 55.60 -33.76 -55.06
N PRO A 268 56.48 -34.29 -54.20
CA PRO A 268 56.11 -35.20 -53.11
C PRO A 268 55.14 -34.56 -52.10
N PHE A 269 55.04 -33.23 -52.10
CA PHE A 269 54.17 -32.47 -51.20
C PHE A 269 52.67 -32.68 -51.50
N ILE A 270 52.31 -32.78 -52.78
CA ILE A 270 50.89 -32.95 -53.20
C ILE A 270 50.39 -34.36 -52.83
N ALA A 271 51.25 -35.38 -52.93
CA ALA A 271 50.91 -36.73 -52.52
C ALA A 271 50.74 -36.85 -51.00
N GLN A 272 51.52 -36.10 -50.23
CA GLN A 272 51.44 -36.08 -48.78
C GLN A 272 50.18 -35.37 -48.29
N GLU A 273 49.79 -34.25 -48.91
CA GLU A 273 48.53 -33.56 -48.59
C GLU A 273 47.29 -34.41 -48.88
N LEU A 274 47.24 -35.08 -50.05
CA LEU A 274 46.12 -35.97 -50.37
C LEU A 274 45.97 -37.13 -49.38
N THR A 275 47.08 -37.58 -48.80
CA THR A 275 47.09 -38.65 -47.80
C THR A 275 46.58 -38.15 -46.44
N LEU A 276 46.96 -36.93 -46.05
CA LEU A 276 46.46 -36.28 -44.83
C LEU A 276 44.97 -35.94 -44.93
N LEU A 277 44.51 -35.46 -46.09
CA LEU A 277 43.10 -35.16 -46.34
C LEU A 277 42.22 -36.42 -46.25
N LYS A 278 42.72 -37.55 -46.78
CA LYS A 278 42.04 -38.85 -46.67
C LYS A 278 41.91 -39.34 -45.23
N LYS A 279 42.91 -39.04 -44.39
CA LYS A 279 42.89 -39.42 -42.98
C LYS A 279 41.87 -38.58 -42.20
N ALA A 280 41.89 -37.27 -42.39
CA ALA A 280 40.92 -36.36 -41.76
C ALA A 280 39.47 -36.71 -42.10
N PHE A 281 39.19 -37.04 -43.38
CA PHE A 281 37.84 -37.43 -43.81
C PHE A 281 37.33 -38.74 -43.19
N ASN A 282 38.24 -39.69 -42.89
CA ASN A 282 37.87 -40.94 -42.23
C ASN A 282 37.63 -40.75 -40.73
N ASP A 283 38.40 -39.88 -40.09
CA ASP A 283 38.23 -39.59 -38.66
C ASP A 283 36.89 -38.86 -38.39
N GLU A 284 36.47 -37.96 -39.28
CA GLU A 284 35.17 -37.23 -39.18
C GLU A 284 33.93 -38.11 -39.40
N ARG A 285 34.08 -39.27 -40.07
CA ARG A 285 32.99 -40.27 -40.21
C ARG A 285 32.88 -41.22 -39.01
N SER A 286 33.80 -41.12 -38.06
CA SER A 286 33.96 -42.03 -36.92
C SER A 286 33.46 -41.45 -35.58
N GLU A 287 33.10 -40.15 -35.55
CA GLU A 287 32.40 -39.46 -34.44
C GLU A 287 30.90 -39.29 -34.76
#